data_AF-A0A8G2FDP5-F1
#
_entry.id   AF-A0A8G2FDP5-F1
#
_cell.length_a   1.000
_cell.length_b   1.000
_cell.length_c   1.000
_cell.angle_alpha   90.00
_cell.angle_beta   90.00
_cell.angle_gamma   90.00
#
_symmetry.space_group_name_H-M   'P 1'
#
loop_
_entity.id
_entity.type
_entity.pdbx_description
1 polymer ?
#
loop_
_entity_poly.entity_id
_entity_poly.type
_entity_poly.pdbx_seq_one_letter_code
_entity_poly.pdbx_strand_id
1 'polypeptide(L)'
;MRSSLKARFERLGPIRDMPPASSGSPAAVVLRRLDDRVDDRVDDRGAPARVDAAIALVGGGLSLLRAKRVIEEVITQGRAVVALPHVDDPAGLLGVLRSTGFAAAMLDTAPIDIRQLRRRLGVTRAQFAARYGFEIEALRNWEIGKRQPDTAATSYLRAISHDPESVERAFAPIMAEASPVAMGSMGFDRKPAG
;
A
#
# COMPACT_ATOMS: atom_id res chain seq x y z
N MET A 1 46.81 2.41 38.30
CA MET A 1 46.18 1.43 37.38
C MET A 1 45.75 2.16 36.11
N ARG A 2 46.43 1.92 34.97
CA ARG A 2 46.02 2.50 33.68
C ARG A 2 44.87 1.64 33.12
N SER A 3 43.69 2.22 32.97
CA SER A 3 42.45 1.55 32.57
C SER A 3 42.59 0.85 31.20
N SER A 4 42.19 -0.43 31.12
CA SER A 4 42.31 -1.28 29.91
C SER A 4 41.50 -0.77 28.71
N LEU A 5 40.63 0.21 28.94
CA LEU A 5 39.84 0.90 27.93
C LEU A 5 40.73 1.78 27.04
N LYS A 6 41.65 2.55 27.63
CA LYS A 6 42.52 3.47 26.89
C LYS A 6 43.49 2.74 25.95
N ALA A 7 44.02 1.60 26.40
CA ALA A 7 44.90 0.74 25.60
C ALA A 7 44.19 0.01 24.43
N ARG A 8 42.86 -0.16 24.52
CA ARG A 8 42.03 -0.72 23.43
C ARG A 8 41.78 0.30 22.32
N PHE A 9 41.55 1.57 22.68
CA PHE A 9 41.32 2.64 21.69
C PHE A 9 42.58 2.98 20.88
N GLU A 10 43.77 2.84 21.47
CA GLU A 10 45.04 3.10 20.76
C GLU A 10 45.35 2.07 19.65
N ARG A 11 44.73 0.87 19.67
CA ARG A 11 44.90 -0.15 18.60
C ARG A 11 44.00 0.04 17.38
N LEU A 12 43.00 0.92 17.45
CA LEU A 12 42.01 1.06 16.38
C LEU A 12 42.44 2.01 15.26
N GLY A 13 43.66 2.57 15.33
CA GLY A 13 44.14 3.52 14.33
C GLY A 13 43.30 4.82 14.28
N PRO A 14 43.60 5.74 13.36
CA PRO A 14 42.79 6.93 13.18
C PRO A 14 41.38 6.53 12.76
N ILE A 15 40.38 6.89 13.57
CA ILE A 15 38.97 6.78 13.20
C ILE A 15 38.76 7.64 11.97
N ARG A 16 38.52 7.01 10.82
CA ARG A 16 38.04 7.71 9.63
C ARG A 16 36.61 8.14 9.91
N ASP A 17 36.30 9.40 9.61
CA ASP A 17 34.93 9.88 9.65
C ASP A 17 34.02 8.91 8.88
N MET A 18 32.99 8.41 9.56
CA MET A 18 31.88 7.77 8.86
C MET A 18 31.19 8.84 8.03
N PRO A 19 30.88 8.60 6.75
CA PRO A 19 29.92 9.46 6.06
C PRO A 19 28.63 9.54 6.89
N PRO A 20 27.97 10.70 6.94
CA PRO A 20 26.78 10.88 7.76
C PRO A 20 25.72 9.83 7.41
N ALA A 21 25.00 9.38 8.43
CA ALA A 21 23.89 8.45 8.27
C ALA A 21 22.97 8.90 7.12
N SER A 22 22.80 8.00 6.15
CA SER A 22 21.94 8.10 4.96
C SER A 22 20.51 8.52 5.38
N SER A 23 20.13 9.77 5.07
CA SER A 23 19.04 10.56 5.67
C SER A 23 17.61 10.24 5.15
N GLY A 24 17.48 9.23 4.30
CA GLY A 24 16.26 8.92 3.58
C GLY A 24 15.36 8.02 4.38
N SER A 25 14.06 8.23 4.22
CA SER A 25 13.04 7.49 4.97
C SER A 25 12.70 6.18 4.25
N PRO A 26 12.33 5.11 5.00
CA PRO A 26 11.83 3.89 4.39
C PRO A 26 10.52 4.18 3.68
N ALA A 27 10.34 3.61 2.50
CA ALA A 27 9.15 3.84 1.70
C ALA A 27 8.79 2.61 0.88
N ALA A 28 7.50 2.43 0.58
CA ALA A 28 7.07 1.34 -0.29
C ALA A 28 6.70 1.88 -1.67
N VAL A 29 7.12 1.18 -2.72
CA VAL A 29 6.86 1.53 -4.12
C VAL A 29 6.04 0.43 -4.77
N VAL A 30 5.00 0.82 -5.48
CA VAL A 30 4.27 -0.06 -6.40
C VAL A 30 4.82 0.16 -7.79
N LEU A 31 5.24 -0.93 -8.43
CA LEU A 31 5.66 -0.96 -9.82
C LEU A 31 4.62 -1.72 -10.64
N ARG A 32 4.31 -1.20 -11.82
CA ARG A 32 3.44 -1.84 -12.82
C ARG A 32 4.09 -1.74 -14.20
N ARG A 33 3.84 -2.73 -15.04
CA ARG A 33 4.20 -2.62 -16.45
C ARG A 33 3.30 -1.55 -17.09
N LEU A 34 3.91 -0.59 -17.79
CA LEU A 34 3.17 0.33 -18.63
C LEU A 34 2.94 -0.39 -19.96
N ASP A 35 1.74 -0.92 -20.20
CA ASP A 35 1.48 -1.68 -21.42
C ASP A 35 1.68 -0.81 -22.68
N ASP A 36 2.30 -1.44 -23.68
CA ASP A 36 3.07 -0.84 -24.76
C ASP A 36 2.31 0.15 -25.67
N ARG A 37 2.95 1.29 -25.97
CA ARG A 37 2.77 1.96 -27.26
C ARG A 37 4.06 1.84 -28.07
N VAL A 38 3.93 1.06 -29.14
CA VAL A 38 4.73 0.99 -30.39
C VAL A 38 5.75 -0.17 -30.50
N ASP A 39 5.33 -1.12 -31.35
CA ASP A 39 6.06 -2.10 -32.17
C ASP A 39 6.79 -3.30 -31.54
N ASP A 40 6.43 -4.47 -32.09
CA ASP A 40 7.10 -5.78 -32.08
C ASP A 40 8.51 -5.76 -32.72
N ARG A 41 9.30 -4.71 -32.49
CA ARG A 41 10.74 -4.77 -32.73
C ARG A 41 11.39 -5.16 -31.42
N VAL A 42 11.99 -6.34 -31.41
CA VAL A 42 13.00 -6.74 -30.44
C VAL A 42 14.12 -5.70 -30.50
N ASP A 43 13.99 -4.62 -29.74
CA ASP A 43 15.00 -3.57 -29.64
C ASP A 43 15.87 -3.92 -28.42
N ASP A 44 17.17 -4.06 -28.64
CA ASP A 44 18.20 -4.32 -27.63
C ASP A 44 18.21 -3.26 -26.49
N ARG A 45 17.38 -2.21 -26.58
CA ARG A 45 17.08 -1.20 -25.55
C ARG A 45 16.23 -1.69 -24.38
N GLY A 46 15.52 -2.82 -24.50
CA GLY A 46 14.69 -3.37 -23.41
C GLY A 46 15.49 -3.92 -22.23
N ALA A 47 16.68 -4.48 -22.47
CA ALA A 47 17.57 -4.96 -21.41
C ALA A 47 18.25 -3.81 -20.63
N PRO A 48 18.80 -2.76 -21.27
CA PRO A 48 19.27 -1.54 -20.61
C PRO A 48 18.22 -0.91 -19.69
N ALA A 49 16.98 -0.77 -20.15
CA ALA A 49 15.91 -0.19 -19.33
C ALA A 49 15.62 -1.01 -18.05
N ARG A 50 15.70 -2.34 -18.12
CA ARG A 50 15.56 -3.23 -16.94
C ARG A 50 16.73 -3.10 -15.98
N VAL A 51 17.94 -2.95 -16.52
CA VAL A 51 19.16 -2.77 -15.73
C VAL A 51 19.11 -1.42 -15.02
N ASP A 52 18.74 -0.35 -15.71
CA ASP A 52 18.61 0.99 -15.13
C ASP A 52 17.53 1.04 -14.06
N ALA A 53 16.39 0.35 -14.28
CA ALA A 53 15.36 0.20 -13.26
C ALA A 53 15.88 -0.55 -12.02
N ALA A 54 16.65 -1.63 -12.23
CA ALA A 54 17.26 -2.36 -11.12
C ALA A 54 18.29 -1.50 -10.37
N ILE A 55 19.09 -0.70 -11.07
CA ILE A 55 20.06 0.24 -10.47
C ILE A 55 19.31 1.31 -9.64
N ALA A 56 18.21 1.85 -10.15
CA ALA A 56 17.39 2.81 -9.42
C ALA A 56 16.86 2.22 -8.10
N LEU A 57 16.40 0.96 -8.13
CA LEU A 57 15.95 0.25 -6.92
C LEU A 57 17.10 -0.06 -5.94
N VAL A 58 18.30 -0.34 -6.45
CA VAL A 58 19.50 -0.47 -5.62
C VAL A 58 19.86 0.86 -4.96
N GLY A 59 19.72 1.98 -5.69
CA GLY A 59 19.82 3.33 -5.13
C GLY A 59 18.82 3.58 -3.99
N GLY A 60 17.66 2.92 -4.04
CA GLY A 60 16.67 2.87 -2.95
C GLY A 60 17.03 1.95 -1.77
N GLY A 61 18.24 1.40 -1.73
CA GLY A 61 18.75 0.55 -0.65
C GLY A 61 18.48 -0.95 -0.79
N LEU A 62 18.01 -1.43 -1.95
CA LEU A 62 17.90 -2.87 -2.20
C LEU A 62 19.23 -3.52 -2.57
N SER A 63 19.36 -4.82 -2.29
CA SER A 63 20.40 -5.63 -2.93
C SER A 63 20.10 -5.83 -4.41
N LEU A 64 21.14 -5.98 -5.23
CA LEU A 64 21.00 -6.24 -6.67
C LEU A 64 20.11 -7.46 -6.97
N LEU A 65 20.25 -8.53 -6.18
CA LEU A 65 19.44 -9.73 -6.33
C LEU A 65 17.95 -9.45 -6.05
N ARG A 66 17.64 -8.64 -5.03
CA ARG A 66 16.24 -8.28 -4.74
C ARG A 66 15.68 -7.36 -5.81
N ALA A 67 16.46 -6.37 -6.25
CA ALA A 67 16.07 -5.46 -7.34
C ALA A 67 15.77 -6.23 -8.63
N LYS A 68 16.65 -7.16 -9.04
CA LYS A 68 16.43 -8.01 -10.22
C LYS A 68 15.12 -8.79 -10.13
N ARG A 69 14.88 -9.47 -9.00
CA ARG A 69 13.66 -10.25 -8.78
C ARG A 69 12.39 -9.41 -8.85
N VAL A 70 12.44 -8.17 -8.34
CA VAL A 70 11.31 -7.24 -8.43
C VAL A 70 11.01 -6.88 -9.88
N ILE A 71 12.04 -6.58 -10.68
CA ILE A 71 11.84 -6.29 -12.11
C ILE A 71 11.29 -7.52 -12.86
N GLU A 72 11.81 -8.71 -12.58
CA GLU A 72 11.29 -9.98 -13.13
C GLU A 72 9.82 -10.22 -12.73
N GLU A 73 9.46 -9.92 -11.48
CA GLU A 73 8.09 -10.01 -10.98
C GLU A 73 7.15 -9.05 -11.72
N VAL A 74 7.55 -7.79 -11.93
CA VAL A 74 6.73 -6.83 -12.70
C VAL A 74 6.55 -7.28 -14.15
N ILE A 75 7.60 -7.83 -14.78
CA ILE A 75 7.53 -8.30 -16.18
C ILE A 75 6.60 -9.51 -16.30
N THR A 76 6.65 -10.44 -15.35
CA THR A 76 5.91 -11.70 -15.41
C THR A 76 4.50 -11.60 -14.87
N GLN A 77 4.29 -10.84 -13.80
CA GLN A 77 3.01 -10.70 -13.08
C GLN A 77 2.30 -9.37 -13.36
N GLY A 78 2.93 -8.46 -14.11
CA GLY A 78 2.41 -7.12 -14.41
C GLY A 78 2.49 -6.13 -13.25
N ARG A 79 2.87 -6.57 -12.04
CA ARG A 79 3.01 -5.73 -10.85
C ARG A 79 4.02 -6.28 -9.85
N ALA A 80 4.61 -5.40 -9.05
CA ALA A 80 5.33 -5.76 -7.83
C ALA A 80 5.20 -4.65 -6.78
N VAL A 81 5.22 -5.02 -5.50
CA VAL A 81 5.28 -4.08 -4.38
C VAL A 81 6.58 -4.30 -3.64
N VAL A 82 7.36 -3.23 -3.45
CA VAL A 82 8.68 -3.30 -2.83
C VAL A 82 8.84 -2.27 -1.73
N ALA A 83 9.33 -2.72 -0.57
CA ALA A 83 9.79 -1.83 0.49
C ALA A 83 11.25 -1.44 0.21
N LEU A 84 11.49 -0.15 0.05
CA LEU A 84 12.80 0.45 -0.09
C LEU A 84 13.27 0.93 1.28
N PRO A 85 14.40 0.42 1.79
CA PRO A 85 14.92 0.84 3.10
C PRO A 85 15.23 2.33 3.19
N HIS A 86 15.56 2.95 2.06
CA HIS A 86 16.05 4.32 2.04
C HIS A 86 15.73 5.01 0.71
N VAL A 87 15.00 6.13 0.76
CA VAL A 87 14.73 6.97 -0.41
C VAL A 87 14.97 8.43 -0.05
N ASP A 88 16.09 8.99 -0.52
CA ASP A 88 16.42 10.42 -0.35
C ASP A 88 15.62 11.32 -1.29
N ASP A 89 15.46 10.92 -2.56
CA ASP A 89 14.69 11.64 -3.58
C ASP A 89 13.61 10.73 -4.20
N PRO A 90 12.40 10.70 -3.60
CA PRO A 90 11.29 9.92 -4.14
C PRO A 90 10.88 10.36 -5.55
N ALA A 91 10.95 11.67 -5.85
CA ALA A 91 10.51 12.19 -7.14
C ALA A 91 11.47 11.76 -8.26
N GLY A 92 12.78 11.89 -8.03
CA GLY A 92 13.81 11.42 -8.95
C GLY A 92 13.76 9.91 -9.17
N LEU A 93 13.63 9.12 -8.09
CA LEU A 93 13.47 7.67 -8.18
C LEU A 93 12.27 7.28 -9.05
N LEU A 94 11.10 7.87 -8.81
CA LEU A 94 9.91 7.61 -9.63
C LEU A 94 10.10 8.06 -11.08
N GLY A 95 10.82 9.16 -11.32
CA GLY A 95 11.16 9.63 -12.65
C GLY A 95 11.98 8.61 -13.44
N VAL A 96 13.03 8.05 -12.82
CA VAL A 96 13.89 7.03 -13.44
C VAL A 96 13.12 5.72 -13.70
N LEU A 97 12.30 5.28 -12.76
CA LEU A 97 11.47 4.08 -12.95
C LEU A 97 10.46 4.28 -14.10
N ARG A 98 9.92 5.48 -14.26
CA ARG A 98 9.01 5.80 -15.38
C ARG A 98 9.74 5.89 -16.72
N SER A 99 10.94 6.48 -16.77
CA SER A 99 11.72 6.55 -18.00
C SER A 99 12.22 5.19 -18.48
N THR A 100 12.23 4.18 -17.60
CA THR A 100 12.58 2.79 -17.92
C THR A 100 11.38 1.92 -18.30
N GLY A 101 10.20 2.52 -18.47
CA GLY A 101 8.99 1.81 -18.93
C GLY A 101 8.15 1.19 -17.80
N PHE A 102 8.46 1.49 -16.53
CA PHE A 102 7.68 1.05 -15.39
C PHE A 102 6.82 2.18 -14.83
N ALA A 103 5.51 1.99 -14.76
CA ALA A 103 4.69 2.86 -13.94
C ALA A 103 5.06 2.65 -12.47
N ALA A 104 5.42 3.74 -11.78
CA ALA A 104 5.83 3.72 -10.39
C ALA A 104 5.08 4.76 -9.56
N ALA A 105 4.68 4.37 -8.35
CA ALA A 105 4.08 5.23 -7.35
C ALA A 105 4.54 4.85 -5.94
N MET A 106 4.75 5.85 -5.07
CA MET A 106 4.93 5.60 -3.64
C MET A 106 3.58 5.15 -3.06
N LEU A 107 3.61 4.17 -2.17
CA LEU A 107 2.51 3.95 -1.24
C LEU A 107 2.52 5.12 -0.25
N ASP A 108 1.55 6.00 -0.40
CA ASP A 108 1.33 7.10 0.53
C ASP A 108 1.09 6.51 1.94
N THR A 109 1.87 6.94 2.92
CA THR A 109 1.71 6.58 4.34
C THR A 109 1.20 7.76 5.18
N ALA A 110 0.93 8.91 4.57
CA ALA A 110 0.47 10.11 5.25
C ALA A 110 -0.90 9.91 5.94
N PRO A 111 -1.15 10.60 7.06
CA PRO A 111 -2.45 10.58 7.72
C PRO A 111 -3.56 11.00 6.76
N ILE A 112 -4.67 10.25 6.73
CA ILE A 112 -5.84 10.59 5.92
C ILE A 112 -6.79 11.50 6.69
N ASP A 113 -7.26 12.58 6.08
CA ASP A 113 -8.34 13.39 6.64
C ASP A 113 -9.69 12.68 6.41
N ILE A 114 -10.07 11.88 7.41
CA ILE A 114 -11.30 11.08 7.39
C ILE A 114 -12.54 11.96 7.31
N ARG A 115 -12.52 13.14 7.94
CA ARG A 115 -13.67 14.06 7.93
C ARG A 115 -13.84 14.62 6.53
N GLN A 116 -12.76 15.00 5.88
CA GLN A 116 -12.79 15.48 4.49
C GLN A 116 -13.23 14.36 3.54
N LEU A 117 -12.69 13.15 3.68
CA LEU A 117 -13.11 11.97 2.90
C LEU A 117 -14.62 11.77 2.99
N ARG A 118 -15.15 11.71 4.21
CA ARG A 118 -16.58 11.52 4.45
C ARG A 118 -17.44 12.64 3.85
N ARG A 119 -16.99 13.90 3.98
CA ARG A 119 -17.67 15.06 3.40
C ARG A 119 -17.69 15.01 1.87
N ARG A 120 -16.60 14.59 1.23
CA ARG A 120 -16.53 14.38 -0.23
C ARG A 120 -17.53 13.33 -0.71
N LEU A 121 -17.79 12.31 0.11
CA LEU A 121 -18.77 11.27 -0.17
C LEU A 121 -20.22 11.67 0.17
N GLY A 122 -20.44 12.87 0.72
CA GLY A 122 -21.78 13.39 1.01
C GLY A 122 -22.55 12.65 2.11
N VAL A 123 -21.87 11.89 2.97
CA VAL A 123 -22.52 11.06 3.99
C VAL A 123 -22.30 11.54 5.42
N THR A 124 -23.24 11.23 6.31
CA THR A 124 -23.08 11.42 7.75
C THR A 124 -22.08 10.43 8.34
N ARG A 125 -21.59 10.69 9.55
CA ARG A 125 -20.67 9.78 10.25
C ARG A 125 -21.29 8.40 10.46
N ALA A 126 -22.57 8.35 10.83
CA ALA A 126 -23.31 7.10 11.01
C ALA A 126 -23.44 6.32 9.69
N GLN A 127 -23.75 7.01 8.59
CA GLN A 127 -23.83 6.38 7.27
C GLN A 127 -22.47 5.87 6.80
N PHE A 128 -21.39 6.63 7.00
CA PHE A 128 -20.04 6.17 6.66
C PHE A 128 -19.62 4.95 7.49
N ALA A 129 -19.90 4.98 8.79
CA ALA A 129 -19.66 3.86 9.69
C ALA A 129 -20.41 2.60 9.25
N ALA A 130 -21.71 2.71 8.95
CA ALA A 130 -22.52 1.59 8.48
C ALA A 130 -22.10 1.08 7.10
N ARG A 131 -21.83 1.98 6.15
CA ARG A 131 -21.46 1.64 4.77
C ARG A 131 -20.16 0.86 4.68
N TYR A 132 -19.18 1.21 5.51
CA TYR A 132 -17.83 0.64 5.44
C TYR A 132 -17.47 -0.23 6.64
N GLY A 133 -18.38 -0.48 7.58
CA GLY A 133 -18.12 -1.38 8.71
C GLY A 133 -17.19 -0.82 9.78
N PHE A 134 -17.19 0.50 10.00
CA PHE A 134 -16.46 1.11 11.13
C PHE A 134 -17.36 1.28 12.35
N GLU A 135 -16.79 1.23 13.54
CA GLU A 135 -17.49 1.72 14.72
C GLU A 135 -17.62 3.24 14.68
N ILE A 136 -18.84 3.75 14.92
CA ILE A 136 -19.12 5.20 14.90
C ILE A 136 -18.27 5.95 15.95
N GLU A 137 -17.96 5.31 17.07
CA GLU A 137 -17.14 5.85 18.15
C GLU A 137 -15.66 5.96 17.76
N ALA A 138 -15.12 4.92 17.12
CA ALA A 138 -13.77 4.93 16.57
C ALA A 138 -13.61 6.03 15.53
N LEU A 139 -14.57 6.11 14.60
CA LEU A 139 -14.60 7.14 13.56
C LEU A 139 -14.67 8.56 14.14
N ARG A 140 -15.49 8.76 15.18
CA ARG A 140 -15.56 10.03 15.91
C ARG A 140 -14.20 10.38 16.53
N ASN A 141 -13.56 9.44 17.22
CA ASN A 141 -12.26 9.67 17.87
C ASN A 141 -11.15 9.98 16.85
N TRP A 142 -11.18 9.36 15.67
CA TRP A 142 -10.24 9.65 14.59
C TRP A 142 -10.48 11.03 13.95
N GLU A 143 -11.73 11.38 13.63
CA GLU A 143 -12.08 12.67 13.00
C GLU A 143 -11.79 13.91 13.86
N ILE A 144 -11.58 13.73 15.17
CA ILE A 144 -11.20 14.81 16.09
C ILE A 144 -9.75 14.69 16.59
N GLY A 145 -9.00 13.70 16.09
CA GLY A 145 -7.59 13.49 16.45
C GLY A 145 -7.35 12.93 17.85
N LYS A 146 -8.38 12.41 18.55
CA LYS A 146 -8.21 11.77 19.87
C LYS A 146 -7.44 10.44 19.79
N ARG A 147 -7.56 9.74 18.65
CA ARG A 147 -6.82 8.53 18.31
C ARG A 147 -6.48 8.57 16.83
N GLN A 148 -5.48 7.80 16.42
CA GLN A 148 -5.24 7.54 14.99
C GLN A 148 -5.80 6.17 14.61
N PRO A 149 -6.26 5.98 13.35
CA PRO A 149 -6.50 4.65 12.82
C PRO A 149 -5.20 3.85 12.81
N ASP A 150 -5.30 2.55 13.03
CA ASP A 150 -4.15 1.66 12.84
C ASP A 150 -3.82 1.48 11.36
N THR A 151 -2.80 0.68 11.05
CA THR A 151 -2.36 0.44 9.67
C THR A 151 -3.45 -0.17 8.79
N ALA A 152 -4.26 -1.09 9.34
CA ALA A 152 -5.31 -1.78 8.59
C ALA A 152 -6.47 -0.81 8.26
N ALA A 153 -6.95 -0.07 9.27
CA ALA A 153 -7.96 0.96 9.10
C ALA A 153 -7.49 2.06 8.15
N THR A 154 -6.22 2.49 8.25
CA THR A 154 -5.64 3.49 7.34
C THR A 154 -5.61 3.00 5.90
N SER A 155 -5.18 1.75 5.68
CA SER A 155 -5.15 1.14 4.34
C SER A 155 -6.54 1.04 3.74
N TYR A 156 -7.52 0.66 4.56
CA TYR A 156 -8.91 0.56 4.14
C TYR A 156 -9.53 1.93 3.83
N LEU A 157 -9.29 2.95 4.67
CA LEU A 157 -9.71 4.33 4.41
C LEU A 157 -9.09 4.90 3.12
N ARG A 158 -7.85 4.51 2.78
CA ARG A 158 -7.23 4.87 1.50
C ARG A 158 -7.90 4.17 0.31
N ALA A 159 -8.22 2.89 0.45
CA ALA A 159 -8.98 2.17 -0.57
C ALA A 159 -10.32 2.87 -0.84
N ILE A 160 -11.05 3.24 0.22
CA ILE A 160 -12.31 4.01 0.12
C ILE A 160 -12.09 5.37 -0.55
N SER A 161 -10.99 6.06 -0.24
CA SER A 161 -10.67 7.36 -0.85
C SER A 161 -10.39 7.27 -2.35
N HIS A 162 -9.84 6.13 -2.80
CA HIS A 162 -9.46 5.92 -4.20
C HIS A 162 -10.63 5.39 -5.04
N ASP A 163 -11.35 4.38 -4.53
CA ASP A 163 -12.47 3.73 -5.23
C ASP A 163 -13.58 3.36 -4.23
N PRO A 164 -14.40 4.34 -3.82
CA PRO A 164 -15.45 4.12 -2.82
C PRO A 164 -16.49 3.11 -3.30
N GLU A 165 -16.81 3.10 -4.60
CA GLU A 165 -17.85 2.22 -5.16
C GLU A 165 -17.43 0.76 -5.17
N SER A 166 -16.19 0.45 -5.59
CA SER A 166 -15.71 -0.93 -5.58
C SER A 166 -15.53 -1.45 -4.17
N VAL A 167 -15.11 -0.59 -3.23
CA VAL A 167 -15.02 -0.97 -1.82
C VAL A 167 -16.40 -1.22 -1.23
N GLU A 168 -17.38 -0.34 -1.49
CA GLU A 168 -18.77 -0.54 -1.07
C GLU A 168 -19.34 -1.84 -1.66
N ARG A 169 -19.08 -2.14 -2.93
CA ARG A 169 -19.51 -3.40 -3.57
C ARG A 169 -18.86 -4.64 -2.96
N ALA A 170 -17.58 -4.56 -2.60
CA ALA A 170 -16.86 -5.66 -1.96
C ALA A 170 -17.32 -5.89 -0.52
N PHE A 171 -17.78 -4.84 0.16
CA PHE A 171 -18.30 -4.89 1.52
C PHE A 171 -19.81 -5.13 1.58
N ALA A 172 -20.52 -4.88 0.48
CA ALA A 172 -21.95 -5.10 0.40
C ALA A 172 -22.26 -6.53 0.85
N PRO A 173 -23.29 -6.73 1.70
CA PRO A 173 -23.71 -8.07 2.05
C PRO A 173 -23.92 -8.85 0.76
N ILE A 174 -23.51 -10.12 0.74
CA ILE A 174 -24.01 -11.06 -0.26
C ILE A 174 -25.52 -10.95 -0.11
N MET A 175 -26.17 -10.22 -1.02
CA MET A 175 -27.59 -10.27 -1.19
C MET A 175 -27.81 -11.72 -1.59
N ALA A 176 -28.06 -12.56 -0.57
CA ALA A 176 -28.51 -13.90 -0.77
C ALA A 176 -29.64 -13.75 -1.78
N GLU A 177 -29.42 -14.26 -2.99
CA GLU A 177 -30.45 -14.29 -4.01
C GLU A 177 -31.72 -14.71 -3.29
N ALA A 178 -32.72 -13.84 -3.31
CA ALA A 178 -33.98 -14.10 -2.64
C ALA A 178 -34.51 -15.41 -3.22
N SER A 179 -34.26 -16.50 -2.50
CA SER A 179 -34.74 -17.80 -2.89
C SER A 179 -36.26 -17.71 -2.82
N PRO A 180 -37.00 -17.91 -3.92
CA PRO A 180 -38.44 -17.93 -3.87
C PRO A 180 -38.83 -19.29 -3.27
N VAL A 181 -38.60 -19.48 -1.97
CA VAL A 181 -39.13 -20.66 -1.27
C VAL A 181 -40.59 -20.38 -0.97
N ALA A 182 -41.39 -20.73 -1.97
CA ALA A 182 -42.75 -21.22 -1.89
C ALA A 182 -43.60 -20.72 -0.71
N MET A 183 -44.45 -19.73 -1.01
CA MET A 183 -45.82 -19.77 -0.50
C MET A 183 -46.48 -21.08 -0.99
N GLY A 184 -46.30 -22.15 -0.21
CA GLY A 184 -46.84 -23.47 -0.48
C GLY A 184 -47.39 -24.08 0.79
N SER A 185 -48.66 -23.79 1.06
CA SER A 185 -49.62 -24.67 1.75
C SER A 185 -49.14 -25.46 2.99
N MET A 186 -49.44 -24.94 4.18
CA MET A 186 -49.80 -25.73 5.37
C MET A 186 -50.71 -24.81 6.19
N GLY A 187 -52.03 -25.02 6.22
CA GLY A 187 -52.66 -26.16 6.85
C GLY A 187 -53.25 -25.66 8.17
N PHE A 188 -54.46 -25.08 8.11
CA PHE A 188 -55.23 -24.71 9.29
C PHE A 188 -55.64 -25.98 10.03
N ASP A 189 -54.91 -26.36 11.07
CA ASP A 189 -55.35 -27.42 11.98
C ASP A 189 -56.41 -26.86 12.93
N ARG A 190 -57.65 -27.33 12.74
CA ARG A 190 -58.76 -27.11 13.65
C ARG A 190 -58.55 -27.95 14.90
N LYS A 191 -58.43 -27.29 16.05
CA LYS A 191 -58.58 -27.87 17.38
C LYS A 191 -60.01 -28.40 17.57
N PRO A 192 -60.25 -29.68 17.94
CA PRO A 192 -61.56 -30.08 18.46
C PRO A 192 -61.63 -29.78 19.96
N ALA A 193 -62.83 -29.39 20.39
CA ALA A 193 -63.21 -29.18 21.78
C ALA A 193 -63.26 -30.52 22.53
N GLY A 194 -62.77 -30.49 23.77
CA GLY A 194 -62.93 -31.50 24.81
C GLY A 194 -62.69 -30.81 26.15
#